data_AF-A0A2H0AR66-F1
#
_entry.id   AF-A0A2H0AR66-F1
#
_cell.length_a   1.000
_cell.length_b   1.000
_cell.length_c   1.000
_cell.angle_alpha   90.00
_cell.angle_beta   90.00
_cell.angle_gamma   90.00
#
_symmetry.space_group_name_H-M   'P 1'
#
loop_
_entity.id
_entity.type
_entity.pdbx_description
1 polymer ?
#
loop_
_entity_poly.entity_id
_entity_poly.type
_entity_poly.pdbx_seq_one_letter_code
_entity_poly.pdbx_strand_id
1 'polypeptide(L)'
;MKLYRLVVKDVTRRKKRVLYASLGVVIGVTTIVAVLTIALAAETNIYGQLEKYGANLVVMPAISDINVGLGSLSLGTLAVGENYITESKLPEIREITDGKIRQALNIEDEGDIATIAPKLYMNTEVKGTSLIAVGVDPQEE
;
A
#
# COMPACT_ATOMS: atom_id res chain seq x y z
N MET A 1 -52.37 -15.59 -31.17
CA MET A 1 -52.03 -14.15 -31.24
C MET A 1 -50.74 -13.92 -30.46
N LYS A 2 -49.75 -13.22 -31.02
CA LYS A 2 -48.43 -13.08 -30.37
C LYS A 2 -48.50 -11.99 -29.28
N LEU A 3 -48.35 -12.36 -28.00
CA LEU A 3 -48.50 -11.46 -26.83
C LEU A 3 -47.69 -10.16 -26.94
N TYR A 4 -46.51 -10.19 -27.57
CA TYR A 4 -45.67 -8.99 -27.74
C TYR A 4 -46.40 -7.82 -28.43
N ARG A 5 -47.30 -8.10 -29.40
CA ARG A 5 -48.05 -7.04 -30.10
C ARG A 5 -49.01 -6.32 -29.16
N LEU A 6 -49.56 -7.03 -28.19
CA LEU A 6 -50.51 -6.48 -27.22
C LEU A 6 -49.78 -5.59 -26.21
N VAL A 7 -48.61 -6.03 -25.74
CA VAL A 7 -47.71 -5.25 -24.87
C VAL A 7 -47.21 -3.98 -25.55
N VAL A 8 -46.69 -4.07 -26.78
CA VAL A 8 -46.20 -2.91 -27.53
C VAL A 8 -47.32 -1.89 -27.78
N LYS A 9 -48.55 -2.36 -28.05
CA LYS A 9 -49.71 -1.48 -28.27
C LYS A 9 -50.16 -0.76 -26.99
N ASP A 10 -50.09 -1.40 -25.82
CA ASP A 10 -50.41 -0.73 -24.54
C ASP A 10 -49.32 0.27 -24.14
N VAL A 11 -48.04 -0.09 -24.34
CA VAL A 11 -46.88 0.79 -24.12
C VAL A 11 -46.95 2.06 -24.99
N THR A 12 -47.22 1.90 -26.29
CA THR A 12 -47.33 3.02 -27.23
C THR A 12 -48.57 3.89 -27.02
N ARG A 13 -49.61 3.40 -26.34
CA ARG A 13 -50.80 4.20 -25.98
C ARG A 13 -50.54 5.12 -24.77
N ARG A 14 -49.61 4.75 -23.88
CA ARG A 14 -49.29 5.49 -22.64
C ARG A 14 -47.92 6.17 -22.69
N LYS A 15 -47.58 6.79 -23.83
CA LYS A 15 -46.24 7.33 -24.13
C LYS A 15 -45.66 8.18 -23.00
N LYS A 16 -46.42 9.12 -22.43
CA LYS A 16 -45.95 9.99 -21.34
C LYS A 16 -45.55 9.21 -20.08
N ARG A 17 -46.41 8.30 -19.62
CA ARG A 17 -46.16 7.50 -18.40
C ARG A 17 -44.98 6.55 -18.58
N VAL A 18 -44.88 5.90 -19.73
CA VAL A 18 -43.75 5.01 -20.05
C VAL A 18 -42.44 5.80 -20.14
N LEU A 19 -42.47 6.98 -20.75
CA LEU A 19 -41.29 7.83 -20.87
C LEU A 19 -40.72 8.20 -19.50
N TYR A 20 -41.55 8.67 -18.57
CA TYR A 20 -41.11 8.97 -17.20
C TYR A 20 -40.57 7.75 -16.46
N ALA A 21 -41.24 6.59 -16.59
CA ALA A 21 -40.76 5.35 -15.98
C ALA A 21 -39.39 4.92 -16.56
N SER A 22 -39.22 4.99 -17.88
CA SER A 22 -37.95 4.66 -18.52
C SER A 22 -36.84 5.64 -18.15
N LEU A 23 -37.15 6.93 -18.00
CA LEU A 23 -36.17 7.94 -17.58
C LEU A 23 -35.62 7.64 -16.19
N GLY A 24 -36.48 7.26 -15.24
CA GLY A 24 -36.07 6.87 -13.90
C GLY A 24 -35.14 5.66 -13.90
N VAL A 25 -35.46 4.64 -14.72
CA VAL A 25 -34.61 3.45 -14.88
C VAL A 25 -33.27 3.83 -15.51
N VAL A 26 -33.26 4.65 -16.56
CA VAL A 26 -32.04 5.11 -17.22
C VAL A 26 -31.15 5.87 -16.24
N ILE A 27 -31.71 6.82 -15.48
CA ILE A 27 -30.94 7.59 -14.48
C ILE A 27 -30.37 6.64 -13.43
N GLY A 28 -31.15 5.70 -12.90
CA GLY A 28 -30.70 4.75 -11.88
C GLY A 28 -29.56 3.86 -12.37
N VAL A 29 -29.74 3.23 -13.55
CA VAL A 29 -28.72 2.36 -14.15
C VAL A 29 -27.47 3.15 -14.49
N THR A 30 -27.60 4.33 -15.09
CA THR A 30 -26.46 5.17 -15.46
C THR A 30 -25.68 5.59 -14.23
N THR A 31 -26.35 5.94 -13.13
CA THR A 31 -25.69 6.33 -11.88
C THR A 31 -24.88 5.18 -11.30
N ILE A 32 -25.46 3.97 -11.25
CA ILE A 32 -24.76 2.78 -10.73
C ILE A 32 -23.55 2.45 -11.61
N VAL A 33 -23.73 2.44 -12.93
CA VAL A 33 -22.65 2.16 -13.89
C VAL A 33 -21.54 3.22 -13.79
N ALA A 34 -21.91 4.50 -13.66
CA ALA A 34 -20.95 5.59 -13.51
C ALA A 34 -20.10 5.43 -12.24
N VAL A 35 -20.74 5.18 -11.09
CA VAL A 35 -20.03 4.96 -9.82
C VAL A 35 -19.10 3.76 -9.91
N LEU A 36 -19.57 2.64 -10.47
CA LEU A 36 -18.75 1.43 -10.64
C LEU A 36 -17.55 1.70 -11.56
N THR A 37 -17.77 2.40 -12.66
CA THR A 37 -16.71 2.73 -13.62
C THR A 37 -15.65 3.62 -12.98
N ILE A 38 -16.07 4.64 -12.21
CA ILE A 38 -15.15 5.52 -11.49
C ILE A 38 -14.38 4.74 -10.44
N ALA A 39 -15.02 3.85 -9.68
CA ALA A 39 -14.37 3.04 -8.66
C ALA A 39 -13.29 2.14 -9.26
N LEU A 40 -13.60 1.42 -10.35
CA LEU A 40 -12.64 0.57 -11.06
C LEU A 40 -11.49 1.39 -11.68
N ALA A 41 -11.80 2.53 -12.30
CA ALA A 41 -10.78 3.42 -12.82
C ALA A 41 -9.89 3.97 -11.70
N ALA A 42 -10.44 4.33 -10.55
CA ALA A 42 -9.67 4.80 -9.40
C ALA A 42 -8.77 3.69 -8.85
N GLU A 43 -9.30 2.47 -8.70
CA GLU A 43 -8.55 1.30 -8.27
C GLU A 43 -7.33 1.05 -9.17
N THR A 44 -7.54 0.96 -10.49
CA THR A 44 -6.45 0.77 -11.45
C THR A 44 -5.42 1.91 -11.42
N ASN A 45 -5.87 3.16 -11.26
CA ASN A 45 -4.96 4.31 -11.14
C ASN A 45 -4.17 4.30 -9.83
N ILE A 46 -4.77 3.86 -8.72
CA ILE A 46 -4.09 3.73 -7.43
C ILE A 46 -3.05 2.61 -7.51
N TYR A 47 -3.41 1.43 -8.04
CA TYR A 47 -2.45 0.34 -8.24
C TYR A 47 -1.30 0.77 -9.13
N GLY A 48 -1.58 1.43 -10.26
CA GLY A 48 -0.53 1.94 -11.14
C GLY A 48 0.35 3.02 -10.51
N GLN A 49 -0.16 3.79 -9.55
CA GLN A 49 0.65 4.71 -8.75
C GLN A 49 1.50 3.96 -7.73
N LEU A 50 0.93 2.99 -7.00
CA LEU A 50 1.65 2.15 -6.04
C LEU A 50 2.80 1.37 -6.71
N GLU A 51 2.57 0.86 -7.92
CA GLU A 51 3.59 0.14 -8.69
C GLU A 51 4.77 1.06 -9.08
N LYS A 52 4.51 2.34 -9.38
CA LYS A 52 5.56 3.34 -9.67
C LYS A 52 6.43 3.70 -8.47
N TYR A 53 5.91 3.59 -7.24
CA TYR A 53 6.73 3.74 -6.04
C TYR A 53 7.72 2.57 -5.87
N GLY A 54 7.51 1.47 -6.60
CA GLY A 54 8.33 0.28 -6.50
C GLY A 54 8.13 -0.49 -5.19
N ALA A 55 8.69 -1.69 -5.12
CA ALA A 55 8.68 -2.49 -3.91
C ALA A 55 9.70 -1.93 -2.91
N ASN A 56 9.25 -1.11 -1.96
CA ASN A 56 10.11 -0.63 -0.89
C ASN A 56 10.19 -1.68 0.24
N LEU A 57 11.40 -2.12 0.59
CA LEU A 57 11.64 -3.11 1.64
C LEU A 57 12.30 -2.44 2.84
N VAL A 58 11.64 -2.51 4.00
CA VAL A 58 12.19 -1.99 5.25
C VAL A 58 12.76 -3.14 6.05
N VAL A 59 14.08 -3.13 6.26
CA VAL A 59 14.79 -4.11 7.08
C VAL A 59 15.01 -3.51 8.47
N MET A 60 14.50 -4.18 9.50
CA MET A 60 14.65 -3.77 10.89
C MET A 60 15.28 -4.90 11.69
N PRO A 61 16.06 -4.59 12.73
CA PRO A 61 16.63 -5.61 13.58
C PRO A 61 15.52 -6.33 14.37
N ALA A 62 15.75 -7.61 14.64
CA ALA A 62 14.85 -8.43 15.45
C ALA A 62 14.99 -8.07 16.93
N ILE A 63 14.22 -7.10 17.39
CA ILE A 63 14.13 -6.70 18.80
C ILE A 63 13.02 -7.48 19.51
N SER A 64 13.26 -7.91 20.74
CA SER A 64 12.25 -8.53 21.61
C SER A 64 11.89 -7.57 22.73
N ASP A 65 10.63 -7.14 22.79
CA ASP A 65 10.12 -6.28 23.85
C ASP A 65 9.81 -7.10 25.10
N ILE A 66 10.67 -7.00 26.12
CA ILE A 66 10.43 -7.61 27.43
C ILE A 66 9.78 -6.57 28.32
N ASN A 67 8.51 -6.80 28.68
CA ASN A 67 7.81 -5.97 29.65
C ASN A 67 8.31 -6.32 31.06
N VAL A 68 9.03 -5.40 31.70
CA VAL A 68 9.59 -5.62 33.03
C VAL A 68 8.63 -5.06 34.07
N GLY A 69 7.97 -5.96 34.79
CA GLY A 69 7.16 -5.62 35.96
C GLY A 69 7.81 -6.11 37.24
N LEU A 70 7.89 -5.27 38.26
CA LEU A 70 8.11 -5.71 39.65
C LEU A 70 6.77 -5.65 40.39
N GLY A 71 6.12 -6.81 40.53
CA GLY A 71 4.79 -6.90 41.14
C GLY A 71 3.74 -6.16 40.32
N SER A 72 3.10 -5.14 40.91
CA SER A 72 2.08 -4.30 40.27
C SER A 72 2.64 -3.05 39.57
N LEU A 73 3.96 -2.81 39.62
CA LEU A 73 4.59 -1.65 39.02
C LEU A 73 5.18 -2.03 37.66
N SER A 74 4.60 -1.53 36.57
CA SER A 74 5.19 -1.61 35.23
C SER A 74 6.37 -0.63 35.16
N LEU A 75 7.59 -1.15 35.01
CA LEU A 75 8.80 -0.34 34.84
C LEU A 75 9.05 0.03 33.37
N GLY A 76 8.07 -0.23 32.50
CA GLY A 76 8.16 0.00 31.06
C GLY A 76 8.66 -1.23 30.29
N THR A 77 8.83 -1.04 28.99
CA THR A 77 9.29 -2.07 28.06
C THR A 77 10.79 -1.92 27.84
N LEU A 78 11.56 -2.97 28.07
CA LEU A 78 12.97 -3.03 27.65
C LEU A 78 13.03 -3.78 26.31
N ALA A 79 13.47 -3.10 25.27
CA ALA A 79 13.84 -3.75 24.02
C ALA A 79 15.16 -4.51 24.23
N VAL A 80 15.08 -5.84 24.27
CA VAL A 80 16.23 -6.72 24.43
C VAL A 80 16.57 -7.32 23.06
N GLY A 81 17.80 -7.07 22.59
CA GLY A 81 18.28 -7.47 21.28
C GLY A 81 19.29 -6.47 20.71
N GLU A 82 19.78 -6.74 19.51
CA GLU A 82 20.55 -5.74 18.74
C GLU A 82 19.57 -4.67 18.25
N ASN A 83 19.61 -3.46 18.81
CA ASN A 83 18.74 -2.36 18.39
C ASN A 83 19.25 -1.63 17.13
N TYR A 84 20.31 -2.15 16.50
CA TYR A 84 21.00 -1.55 15.38
C TYR A 84 21.56 -2.65 14.47
N ILE A 85 21.49 -2.42 13.15
CA ILE A 85 22.10 -3.30 12.14
C ILE A 85 23.45 -2.70 11.77
N THR A 86 24.53 -3.46 11.99
CA THR A 86 25.88 -3.02 11.65
C THR A 86 26.07 -2.97 10.12
N GLU A 87 26.75 -1.94 9.62
CA GLU A 87 27.03 -1.76 8.18
C GLU A 87 27.72 -2.96 7.51
N SER A 88 28.53 -3.73 8.27
CA SER A 88 29.12 -4.99 7.80
C SER A 88 28.12 -6.04 7.30
N LYS A 89 26.83 -5.89 7.67
CA LYS A 89 25.72 -6.77 7.24
C LYS A 89 25.04 -6.31 5.96
N LEU A 90 25.36 -5.12 5.43
CA LEU A 90 24.77 -4.61 4.20
C LEU A 90 24.97 -5.55 2.98
N PRO A 91 26.15 -6.18 2.77
CA PRO A 91 26.32 -7.13 1.67
C PRO A 91 25.41 -8.36 1.79
N GLU A 92 25.24 -8.88 3.01
CA GLU A 92 24.35 -10.02 3.30
C GLU A 92 22.89 -9.66 3.05
N ILE A 93 22.47 -8.45 3.47
CA ILE A 93 21.12 -7.93 3.21
C ILE A 93 20.89 -7.79 1.70
N ARG A 94 21.88 -7.31 0.94
CA ARG A 94 21.79 -7.18 -0.52
C ARG A 94 21.62 -8.54 -1.18
N GLU A 95 22.45 -9.52 -0.84
CA GLU A 95 22.39 -10.88 -1.40
C GLU A 95 21.02 -11.53 -1.17
N ILE A 96 20.50 -11.45 0.07
CA ILE A 96 19.19 -12.01 0.42
C ILE A 96 18.07 -11.30 -0.34
N THR A 97 18.13 -9.97 -0.42
CA THR A 97 17.09 -9.15 -1.05
C THR A 97 17.06 -9.39 -2.55
N ASP A 98 18.20 -9.28 -3.22
CA ASP A 98 18.32 -9.51 -4.66
C ASP A 98 17.97 -10.96 -5.02
N GLY A 99 18.39 -11.94 -4.22
CA GLY A 99 18.03 -13.34 -4.42
C GLY A 99 16.51 -13.57 -4.40
N LYS A 100 15.80 -12.94 -3.44
CA LYS A 100 14.33 -13.00 -3.37
C LYS A 100 13.66 -12.27 -4.53
N ILE A 101 14.19 -11.13 -4.95
CA ILE A 101 13.66 -10.37 -6.09
C ILE A 101 13.82 -11.17 -7.38
N ARG A 102 15.00 -11.76 -7.63
CA ARG A 102 15.25 -12.65 -8.79
C ARG A 102 14.28 -13.81 -8.81
N GLN A 103 14.04 -14.47 -7.67
CA GLN A 103 13.11 -15.58 -7.58
C GLN A 103 11.66 -15.16 -7.87
N ALA A 104 11.23 -14.00 -7.36
CA ALA A 104 9.86 -13.54 -7.52
C ALA A 104 9.54 -13.03 -8.94
N LEU A 105 10.52 -12.38 -9.60
CA LEU A 105 10.35 -11.73 -10.89
C LEU A 105 10.97 -12.51 -12.07
N ASN A 106 11.60 -13.66 -11.80
CA ASN A 106 12.27 -14.50 -12.79
C ASN A 106 13.30 -13.71 -13.63
N ILE A 107 14.17 -12.97 -12.95
CA ILE A 107 15.25 -12.15 -13.53
C ILE A 107 16.52 -12.99 -13.63
N GLU A 108 17.15 -13.02 -14.81
CA GLU A 108 18.39 -13.75 -15.07
C GLU A 108 19.66 -12.88 -14.96
N ASP A 109 19.51 -11.58 -14.74
CA ASP A 109 20.62 -10.64 -14.63
C ASP A 109 21.41 -10.82 -13.32
N GLU A 110 22.74 -10.75 -13.43
CA GLU A 110 23.70 -10.96 -12.34
C GLU A 110 24.06 -9.65 -11.61
N GLY A 111 23.54 -8.51 -12.05
CA GLY A 111 23.76 -7.22 -11.40
C GLY A 111 23.00 -7.02 -10.08
N ASP A 112 23.39 -5.98 -9.34
CA ASP A 112 22.66 -5.50 -8.17
C ASP A 112 21.27 -4.99 -8.59
N ILE A 113 20.23 -5.44 -7.88
CA ILE A 113 18.84 -5.12 -8.25
C ILE A 113 18.25 -4.08 -7.31
N ALA A 114 18.47 -4.23 -6.00
CA ALA A 114 17.97 -3.32 -4.99
C ALA A 114 18.98 -2.22 -4.63
N THR A 115 18.52 -0.96 -4.65
CA THR A 115 19.20 0.14 -3.96
C THR A 115 18.94 0.04 -2.46
N ILE A 116 19.97 0.22 -1.64
CA ILE A 116 19.87 0.13 -0.18
C ILE A 116 20.20 1.50 0.40
N ALA A 117 19.23 2.13 1.07
CA ALA A 117 19.39 3.42 1.72
C ALA A 117 19.39 3.28 3.26
N PRO A 118 20.57 3.17 3.92
CA PRO A 118 20.64 3.04 5.38
C PRO A 118 20.20 4.32 6.08
N LYS A 119 19.39 4.17 7.14
CA LYS A 119 19.02 5.29 8.03
C LYS A 119 19.81 5.19 9.33
N LEU A 120 20.51 6.27 9.67
CA LEU A 120 21.34 6.35 10.86
C LEU A 120 20.59 7.14 11.94
N TYR A 121 20.45 6.55 13.12
CA TYR A 121 19.83 7.17 14.29
C TYR A 121 20.89 7.38 15.36
N MET A 122 21.07 8.62 15.80
CA MET A 122 22.03 8.97 16.85
C MET A 122 21.39 9.89 17.87
N ASN A 123 21.52 9.58 19.16
CA ASN A 123 21.13 10.52 20.21
C ASN A 123 22.21 11.62 20.33
N THR A 124 21.80 12.87 20.28
CA THR A 124 22.66 14.05 20.41
C THR A 124 22.08 15.04 21.41
N GLU A 125 22.92 15.87 22.00
CA GLU A 125 22.47 16.93 22.90
C GLU A 125 22.72 18.29 22.26
N VAL A 126 21.68 19.11 22.16
CA VAL A 126 21.79 20.50 21.67
C VAL A 126 21.23 21.42 22.75
N LYS A 127 22.08 22.29 23.30
CA LYS A 127 21.72 23.27 24.33
C LYS A 127 21.02 22.64 25.56
N GLY A 128 21.51 21.51 26.06
CA GLY A 128 20.94 20.87 27.25
C GLY A 128 19.68 20.04 26.99
N THR A 129 19.28 19.86 25.72
CA THR A 129 18.11 19.06 25.34
C THR A 129 18.58 17.85 24.53
N SER A 130 18.24 16.64 24.99
CA SER A 130 18.48 15.39 24.26
C SER A 130 17.54 15.31 23.07
N LEU A 131 18.08 15.10 21.88
CA LEU A 131 17.37 15.01 20.62
C LEU A 131 17.90 13.79 19.84
N ILE A 132 17.03 13.12 19.08
CA ILE A 132 17.46 12.07 18.15
C ILE A 132 17.75 12.74 16.80
N ALA A 133 19.01 12.69 16.38
CA ALA A 133 19.42 13.03 15.02
C ALA A 133 19.19 11.83 14.10
N VAL A 134 18.64 12.09 12.93
CA VAL A 134 18.43 11.09 11.87
C VAL A 134 19.21 11.54 10.65
N GLY A 135 20.08 10.67 10.13
CA GLY A 135 20.87 10.88 8.93
C GLY A 135 20.56 9.84 7.85
N VAL A 136 20.76 10.23 6.59
CA VAL A 136 20.67 9.37 5.40
C VAL A 136 21.89 9.64 4.52
N ASP A 137 22.30 8.66 3.71
CA ASP A 137 23.28 8.89 2.65
C ASP A 137 22.55 9.35 1.36
N PRO A 138 22.73 10.61 0.90
CA PRO A 138 22.03 11.13 -0.26
C PRO A 138 22.43 10.50 -1.59
N GLN A 139 23.54 9.74 -1.63
CA GLN A 139 23.96 9.04 -2.86
C GLN A 139 23.18 7.74 -3.08
N GLU A 140 22.52 7.22 -2.04
CA GLU A 140 21.76 5.96 -2.06
C GLU A 140 20.23 6.19 -2.00
N GLU A 141 19.75 7.44 -2.03
CA GLU A 141 18.32 7.83 -2.10
C GLU A 141 17.83 8.11 -3.54
#